data_AF-A0A9Q1L4L1-F1
#
_entry.id   AF-A0A9Q1L4L1-F1
#
_cell.length_a   1.000
_cell.length_b   1.000
_cell.length_c   1.000
_cell.angle_alpha   90.00
_cell.angle_beta   90.00
_cell.angle_gamma   90.00
#
_symmetry.space_group_name_H-M   'P 1'
#
loop_
_entity.id
_entity.type
_entity.pdbx_description
1 polymer ?
#
loop_
_entity_poly.entity_id
_entity_poly.type
_entity_poly.pdbx_seq_one_letter_code
_entity_poly.pdbx_strand_id
1 'polypeptide(L)'
;MEKGESSKLPEEDVWAKLRELWSNCTMDPPHSEIELRLKETVICSEVNNSSGKQEWCKITRNVDLVSSMMQNKSSKEILVDETVCPG
;
A
#
# COMPACT_ATOMS: atom_id res chain seq x y z
N MET A 1 -24.17 -32.99 -17.08
CA MET A 1 -23.61 -32.15 -16.00
C MET A 1 -22.21 -31.77 -16.44
N GLU A 2 -22.05 -30.65 -17.14
CA GLU A 2 -20.73 -30.08 -17.38
C GLU A 2 -20.53 -28.92 -16.41
N LYS A 3 -19.46 -29.06 -15.62
CA LYS A 3 -19.09 -28.18 -14.53
C LYS A 3 -18.56 -26.89 -15.16
N GLY A 4 -19.29 -25.79 -15.02
CA GLY A 4 -18.81 -24.47 -15.37
C GLY A 4 -17.52 -24.18 -14.61
N GLU A 5 -16.41 -24.11 -15.34
CA GLU A 5 -15.14 -23.67 -14.80
C GLU A 5 -15.26 -22.17 -14.54
N SER A 6 -15.56 -21.85 -13.28
CA SER A 6 -15.49 -20.49 -12.76
C SER A 6 -14.10 -19.96 -13.06
N SER A 7 -14.04 -18.95 -13.93
CA SER A 7 -12.83 -18.16 -14.19
C SER A 7 -12.35 -17.60 -12.86
N LYS A 8 -11.44 -18.32 -12.20
CA LYS A 8 -10.65 -17.75 -11.11
C LYS A 8 -9.91 -16.59 -11.74
N LEU A 9 -10.29 -15.36 -11.39
CA LEU A 9 -9.43 -14.20 -11.60
C LEU A 9 -8.05 -14.61 -11.07
N PRO A 10 -6.94 -14.34 -11.81
CA PRO A 10 -5.62 -14.66 -11.31
C PRO A 10 -5.53 -14.03 -9.92
N GLU A 11 -5.34 -14.88 -8.93
CA GLU A 11 -5.11 -14.45 -7.56
C GLU A 11 -3.96 -13.45 -7.65
N GLU A 12 -4.25 -12.17 -7.44
CA GLU A 12 -3.23 -11.13 -7.56
C GLU A 12 -2.19 -11.43 -6.47
N ASP A 13 -1.08 -12.03 -6.90
CA ASP A 13 0.01 -12.45 -6.02
C ASP A 13 0.48 -11.25 -5.21
N VAL A 14 0.64 -11.46 -3.91
CA VAL A 14 1.20 -10.44 -3.01
C VAL A 14 2.62 -10.16 -3.47
N TRP A 15 2.89 -8.92 -3.85
CA TRP A 15 4.19 -8.53 -4.39
C TRP A 15 4.99 -7.62 -3.47
N ALA A 16 4.33 -7.00 -2.49
CA ALA A 16 4.98 -6.27 -1.42
C ALA A 16 4.11 -6.27 -0.17
N LYS A 17 4.73 -6.00 0.97
CA LYS A 17 4.04 -5.83 2.25
C LYS A 17 4.53 -4.56 2.93
N LEU A 18 3.59 -3.76 3.44
CA LEU A 18 3.92 -2.63 4.30
C LEU A 18 3.89 -3.10 5.74
N ARG A 19 4.96 -2.78 6.48
CA ARG A 19 5.10 -3.07 7.91
C ARG A 19 5.34 -1.77 8.64
N GLU A 20 4.60 -1.55 9.71
CA GLU A 20 4.82 -0.41 10.60
C GLU A 20 6.10 -0.62 11.41
N LEU A 21 7.04 0.33 11.34
CA LEU A 21 8.32 0.27 12.05
C LEU A 21 8.29 0.90 13.45
N TRP A 22 7.24 1.66 13.80
CA TRP A 22 7.22 2.52 15.00
C TRP A 22 6.82 1.82 16.31
N SER A 23 6.40 0.55 16.30
CA SER A 23 6.00 -0.12 17.54
C SER A 23 7.19 -0.65 18.33
N ASN A 24 7.92 0.24 18.99
CA ASN A 24 8.80 -0.12 20.11
C ASN A 24 7.99 -0.46 21.39
N CYS A 25 6.65 -0.52 21.30
CA CYS A 25 5.81 -1.05 22.35
C CYS A 25 5.79 -2.58 22.24
N THR A 26 6.59 -3.25 23.06
CA THR A 26 6.68 -4.71 23.21
C THR A 26 5.35 -5.40 23.60
N MET A 27 4.27 -4.63 23.75
CA MET A 27 2.95 -5.06 24.22
C MET A 27 1.86 -5.05 23.14
N ASP A 28 2.11 -4.43 21.98
CA ASP A 28 1.15 -4.47 20.88
C ASP A 28 1.46 -5.66 19.97
N PRO A 29 0.46 -6.45 19.54
CA PRO A 29 0.67 -7.51 18.57
C PRO A 29 1.36 -6.93 17.33
N PRO A 30 2.20 -7.72 16.62
CA PRO A 30 2.87 -7.24 15.42
C PRO A 30 1.79 -6.64 14.51
N HIS A 31 1.91 -5.34 14.26
CA HIS A 31 0.96 -4.59 13.46
C HIS A 31 0.69 -5.34 12.16
N SER A 32 -0.58 -5.41 11.78
CA SER A 32 -1.03 -6.17 10.63
C SER A 32 -0.27 -5.74 9.39
N GLU A 33 0.40 -6.68 8.72
CA GLU A 33 1.06 -6.40 7.44
C GLU A 33 -0.01 -6.04 6.40
N ILE A 34 0.20 -4.92 5.70
CA ILE A 34 -0.70 -4.55 4.59
C ILE A 34 -0.12 -5.16 3.32
N GLU A 35 -0.84 -6.11 2.74
CA GLU A 35 -0.44 -6.78 1.51
C GLU A 35 -0.78 -5.92 0.28
N LEU A 36 0.23 -5.64 -0.53
CA LEU A 36 0.07 -5.00 -1.83
C LEU A 36 -0.04 -6.08 -2.90
N ARG A 37 -1.22 -6.16 -3.52
CA ARG A 37 -1.58 -7.12 -4.57
C ARG A 37 -1.81 -6.44 -5.91
N LEU A 38 -2.43 -5.26 -5.88
CA LEU A 38 -2.70 -4.43 -7.06
C LEU A 38 -1.42 -3.80 -7.60
N LYS A 39 -1.35 -3.59 -8.91
CA LYS A 39 -0.27 -2.81 -9.56
C LYS A 39 -0.16 -1.41 -8.97
N GLU A 40 -1.28 -0.79 -8.63
CA GLU A 40 -1.34 0.55 -8.09
C GLU A 40 -2.11 0.53 -6.77
N THR A 41 -1.57 1.16 -5.73
CA THR A 41 -2.22 1.29 -4.43
C THR A 41 -2.05 2.70 -3.92
N VAL A 42 -3.15 3.33 -3.51
CA VAL A 42 -3.14 4.66 -2.88
C VAL A 42 -3.24 4.48 -1.37
N ILE A 43 -2.27 5.03 -0.65
CA ILE A 43 -2.28 5.10 0.81
C ILE A 43 -3.04 6.34 1.22
N CYS A 44 -4.09 6.16 2.01
CA CYS A 44 -4.93 7.24 2.51
C CYS A 44 -5.26 7.03 3.99
N SER A 45 -5.49 8.13 4.71
CA SER A 45 -6.07 8.07 6.05
C SER A 45 -7.57 8.36 5.98
N GLU A 46 -8.34 7.60 6.75
CA GLU A 46 -9.74 7.92 7.00
C GLU A 46 -9.81 9.01 8.07
N VAL A 47 -10.43 10.14 7.72
CA VAL A 47 -10.58 11.27 8.64
C VAL A 47 -12.01 11.20 9.17
N ASN A 48 -12.16 10.75 10.42
CA ASN A 48 -13.46 10.51 11.07
C ASN A 48 -14.45 11.71 11.02
N ASN A 49 -13.95 12.92 10.75
CA ASN A 49 -14.72 14.16 10.76
C ASN A 49 -14.90 14.81 9.37
N SER A 50 -14.47 14.16 8.28
CA SER A 50 -14.66 14.67 6.92
C SER A 50 -15.06 13.54 5.97
N SER A 51 -15.90 13.84 4.98
CA SER A 51 -16.26 12.87 3.93
C SER A 51 -15.12 12.54 2.96
N GLY A 52 -13.93 13.11 3.18
CA GLY A 52 -12.75 12.92 2.35
C GLY A 52 -11.78 11.91 2.92
N LYS A 53 -11.29 11.01 2.06
CA LYS A 53 -10.07 10.25 2.33
C LYS A 53 -8.89 11.19 2.05
N GLN A 54 -8.00 11.36 3.03
CA GLN A 54 -6.78 12.13 2.81
C GLN A 54 -5.77 11.21 2.12
N GLU A 55 -5.45 11.48 0.86
CA GLU A 55 -4.42 10.76 0.13
C GLU A 55 -3.02 11.20 0.59
N TRP A 56 -2.15 10.22 0.82
CA TRP A 56 -0.77 10.45 1.25
C TRP A 56 0.20 10.19 0.10
N CYS A 57 0.21 8.96 -0.41
CA CYS A 57 1.06 8.58 -1.53
C CYS A 57 0.43 7.50 -2.38
N LYS A 58 0.91 7.36 -3.60
CA LYS A 58 0.59 6.27 -4.51
C LYS A 58 1.82 5.41 -4.70
N ILE A 59 1.69 4.12 -4.46
CA ILE A 59 2.72 3.12 -4.74
C ILE A 59 2.32 2.40 -6.02
N THR A 60 3.24 2.36 -6.99
CA THR A 60 3.03 1.69 -8.28
C THR A 60 4.12 0.65 -8.51
N ARG A 61 3.72 -0.60 -8.75
CA ARG A 61 4.62 -1.67 -9.17
C ARG A 61 5.04 -1.43 -10.62
N ASN A 62 6.34 -1.43 -10.86
CA ASN A 62 6.88 -1.24 -12.19
C ASN A 62 6.76 -2.52 -13.02
N VAL A 63 6.86 -2.37 -14.35
CA VAL A 63 6.74 -3.49 -15.30
C VAL A 63 7.88 -4.51 -15.14
N ASP A 64 9.01 -4.09 -14.58
CA ASP A 64 10.14 -4.97 -14.27
C ASP A 64 9.87 -5.96 -13.11
N LEU A 65 8.74 -5.81 -12.41
CA LEU A 65 8.27 -6.63 -11.28
C LEU A 65 9.17 -6.64 -10.04
N VAL A 66 10.32 -5.97 -10.08
CA VAL A 66 11.35 -5.94 -9.03
C VAL A 66 11.54 -4.55 -8.44
N SER A 67 10.96 -3.53 -9.04
CA SER A 67 10.97 -2.17 -8.53
C SER A 67 9.56 -1.60 -8.39
N SER A 68 9.46 -0.56 -7.57
CA SER A 68 8.24 0.20 -7.38
C SER A 68 8.56 1.68 -7.31
N MET A 69 7.57 2.51 -7.64
CA MET A 69 7.65 3.95 -7.56
C MET A 69 6.67 4.45 -6.51
N MET A 70 7.14 5.34 -5.65
CA MET A 70 6.29 6.09 -4.73
C MET A 70 6.09 7.51 -5.25
N GLN A 71 4.84 7.94 -5.36
CA GLN A 71 4.47 9.31 -5.69
C GLN A 71 3.80 9.95 -4.47
N ASN A 72 4.35 11.07 -4.00
CA ASN A 72 3.71 11.87 -2.97
C ASN A 72 2.45 12.54 -3.53
N LYS A 73 1.33 12.42 -2.81
CA LYS A 73 0.03 13.04 -3.14
C LYS A 73 -0.40 14.05 -2.08
N SER A 74 0.32 14.11 -0.97
CA SER A 74 0.06 15.01 0.13
C SER A 74 0.75 16.35 -0.09
N SER A 75 0.23 17.39 0.55
CA SER A 75 0.97 18.67 0.71
C SER A 75 2.11 18.56 1.73
N LYS A 76 2.27 17.41 2.39
CA LYS A 76 3.32 17.14 3.36
C LYS A 76 4.46 16.37 2.72
N GLU A 77 5.66 16.57 3.25
CA GLU A 77 6.83 15.78 2.86
C GLU A 77 6.70 14.34 3.37
N ILE A 78 7.05 13.38 2.52
CA ILE A 78 7.15 11.97 2.87
C ILE A 78 8.63 11.59 2.81
N LEU A 79 9.13 10.96 3.86
CA LEU A 79 10.50 10.48 3.93
C LEU A 79 10.55 9.01 3.51
N VAL A 80 11.46 8.67 2.59
CA VAL A 80 11.77 7.31 2.17
C VAL A 80 13.25 7.10 2.40
N ASP A 81 13.60 6.17 3.30
CA ASP A 81 15.00 5.92 3.71
C ASP A 81 15.77 7.21 4.01
N GLU A 82 15.17 8.07 4.84
CA GLU A 82 15.71 9.38 5.25
C GLU A 82 15.85 10.42 4.11
N THR A 83 15.37 10.11 2.91
CA THR A 83 15.34 11.02 1.76
C THR A 83 13.94 11.60 1.55
N VAL A 84 13.86 12.92 1.29
CA VAL A 84 12.59 13.62 1.05
C VAL A 84 12.05 13.29 -0.34
N CYS A 85 10.79 12.82 -0.41
CA CYS A 85 10.02 12.72 -1.65
C CYS A 85 9.18 14.00 -1.85
N PRO A 86 9.55 14.89 -2.79
CA PRO A 86 8.76 16.08 -3.09
C PRO A 86 7.40 15.71 -3.68
N GLY A 87 6.41 16.58 -3.44
CA GLY A 87 5.04 16.49 -3.98
C GLY A 87 4.92 16.93 -5.43
#